data_AF-A0A3M2KY96-F1
#
_entry.id   AF-A0A3M2KY96-F1
#
_cell.length_a   1.000
_cell.length_b   1.000
_cell.length_c   1.000
_cell.angle_alpha   90.00
_cell.angle_beta   90.00
_cell.angle_gamma   90.00
#
_symmetry.space_group_name_H-M   'P 1'
#
loop_
_entity.id
_entity.type
_entity.pdbx_description
1 polymer ?
#
loop_
_entity_poly.entity_id
_entity_poly.type
_entity_poly.pdbx_seq_one_letter_code
_entity_poly.pdbx_strand_id
1 'polypeptide(L)'
;MVTMVSVRTVDVVPGELSARIQPGPAGPDGRPVTVVVSEGLRRHGQRELAFHFAPEPGEDPNATPDFVFWLLREVQREAAAGRSIGPGGRTVLRSPGWGLGITGFLYLDAPDLAPPAADGWAPLVVVPTLWDETAAVARFGAGRVLTMLGAATGVFPHPVALDRRRPPVLELNSHTATTMLSGLQTVSVPAVEAAANTAELRVTVAAAHAAALADTLRTPPPNSLALLTAPRHRTARLRYLFQPGGPALTIGERQPGDPLVAGNFVAYAANADTPSMAMLEDGFGVLMPPAEHTRLLSCLESQREFRCRTPQAEFVVAPR
;
A
#
# COMPACT_ATOMS: atom_id res chain seq x y z
N MET A 1 22.25 21.62 -21.22
CA MET A 1 22.35 20.41 -22.06
C MET A 1 21.96 19.24 -21.18
N VAL A 2 20.79 18.62 -21.38
CA VAL A 2 20.36 17.45 -20.59
C VAL A 2 20.98 16.23 -21.26
N THR A 3 21.95 15.58 -20.61
CA THR A 3 22.49 14.30 -21.07
C THR A 3 21.35 13.29 -21.05
N MET A 4 20.93 12.79 -22.21
CA MET A 4 19.92 11.74 -22.26
C MET A 4 20.48 10.49 -21.58
N VAL A 5 19.79 10.01 -20.55
CA VAL A 5 20.07 8.69 -19.95
C VAL A 5 19.72 7.65 -21.01
N SER A 6 20.72 6.90 -21.48
CA SER A 6 20.49 5.78 -22.39
C SER A 6 19.98 4.57 -21.60
N VAL A 7 19.16 3.75 -22.24
CA VAL A 7 18.77 2.45 -21.67
C VAL A 7 20.04 1.60 -21.54
N ARG A 8 20.28 1.05 -20.35
CA ARG A 8 21.40 0.14 -20.09
C ARG A 8 20.97 -1.03 -19.21
N THR A 9 21.67 -2.15 -19.34
CA THR A 9 21.46 -3.34 -18.53
C THR A 9 22.69 -3.60 -17.68
N VAL A 10 22.48 -3.97 -16.42
CA VAL A 10 23.54 -4.32 -15.47
C VAL A 10 23.26 -5.71 -14.93
N ASP A 11 24.25 -6.60 -14.99
CA ASP A 11 24.16 -7.91 -14.32
C ASP A 11 24.27 -7.71 -12.81
N VAL A 12 23.24 -8.14 -12.08
CA VAL A 12 23.14 -8.03 -10.62
C VAL A 12 23.60 -9.31 -9.95
N VAL A 13 23.17 -10.45 -10.49
CA VAL A 13 23.67 -11.80 -10.23
C VAL A 13 24.03 -12.42 -11.58
N PRO A 14 25.30 -12.71 -11.87
CA PRO A 14 25.75 -13.14 -13.19
C PRO A 14 24.90 -14.29 -13.77
N GLY A 15 24.29 -14.08 -14.94
CA GLY A 15 23.46 -15.06 -15.65
C GLY A 15 22.06 -15.32 -15.07
N GLU A 16 21.79 -14.88 -13.84
CA GLU A 16 20.53 -15.17 -13.15
C GLU A 16 19.61 -13.95 -13.08
N LEU A 17 20.17 -12.79 -12.76
CA LEU A 17 19.42 -11.57 -12.51
C LEU A 17 20.14 -10.36 -13.09
N SER A 18 19.42 -9.59 -13.90
CA SER A 18 19.89 -8.30 -14.39
C SER A 18 18.92 -7.18 -14.01
N ALA A 19 19.36 -5.94 -14.19
CA ALA A 19 18.58 -4.74 -13.97
C ALA A 19 18.65 -3.86 -15.21
N ARG A 20 17.50 -3.58 -15.81
CA ARG A 20 17.34 -2.61 -16.89
C ARG A 20 17.10 -1.23 -16.29
N ILE A 21 17.99 -0.30 -16.62
CA ILE A 21 18.03 1.07 -16.14
C ILE A 21 17.67 1.98 -17.30
N GLN A 22 16.68 2.84 -17.12
CA GLN A 22 16.17 3.71 -18.19
C GLN A 22 15.56 5.01 -17.64
N PRO A 23 15.38 6.04 -18.48
CA PRO A 23 14.60 7.22 -18.11
C PRO A 23 13.17 6.85 -17.71
N GLY A 24 12.65 7.52 -16.69
CA GLY A 24 11.26 7.49 -16.25
C GLY A 24 10.52 8.79 -16.58
N PRO A 25 9.22 8.84 -16.27
CA PRO A 25 8.48 10.10 -16.32
C PRO A 25 9.11 11.11 -15.35
N ALA A 26 9.15 12.38 -15.74
CA ALA A 26 9.63 13.44 -14.86
C ALA A 26 8.83 13.45 -13.55
N GLY A 27 9.51 13.74 -12.44
CA GLY A 27 8.87 13.92 -11.15
C GLY A 27 7.92 15.11 -11.15
N PRO A 28 7.09 15.25 -10.11
CA PRO A 28 6.15 16.38 -9.96
C PRO A 28 6.84 17.75 -9.95
N ASP A 29 8.08 17.79 -9.48
CA ASP A 29 8.95 18.98 -9.47
C ASP A 29 9.73 19.17 -10.78
N GLY A 30 9.45 18.35 -11.80
CA GLY A 30 10.12 18.35 -13.09
C GLY A 30 11.51 17.69 -13.09
N ARG A 31 11.99 17.15 -11.96
CA ARG A 31 13.29 16.46 -11.93
C ARG A 31 13.25 15.18 -12.79
N PRO A 32 14.34 14.84 -13.50
CA PRO A 32 14.44 13.57 -14.17
C PRO A 32 14.37 12.44 -13.15
N VAL A 33 13.64 11.37 -13.49
CA VAL A 33 13.55 10.14 -12.69
C VAL A 33 14.21 9.03 -13.48
N THR A 34 14.98 8.21 -12.80
CA THR A 34 15.53 6.96 -13.35
C THR A 34 14.69 5.79 -12.84
N VAL A 35 14.33 4.88 -13.75
CA VAL A 35 13.63 3.64 -13.43
C VAL A 35 14.59 2.48 -13.56
N VAL A 36 14.55 1.59 -12.57
CA VAL A 36 15.27 0.32 -12.59
C VAL A 36 14.26 -0.81 -12.50
N VAL A 37 14.23 -1.67 -13.51
CA VAL A 37 13.37 -2.86 -13.54
C VAL A 37 14.24 -4.11 -13.53
N SER A 38 13.96 -5.05 -12.64
CA SER A 38 14.67 -6.33 -12.62
C SER A 38 14.23 -7.24 -13.75
N GLU A 39 15.13 -8.12 -14.17
CA GLU A 39 14.86 -9.17 -15.15
C GLU A 39 15.52 -10.47 -14.70
N GLY A 40 14.71 -11.47 -14.37
CA GLY A 40 15.16 -12.82 -13.99
C GLY A 40 14.48 -13.40 -12.75
N LEU A 41 13.87 -12.58 -11.88
CA LEU A 41 13.25 -13.03 -10.63
C LEU A 41 12.14 -14.07 -10.87
N ARG A 42 11.46 -13.98 -12.01
CA ARG A 42 10.37 -14.90 -12.35
C ARG A 42 10.77 -16.35 -12.49
N ARG A 43 12.02 -16.62 -12.83
CA ARG A 43 12.56 -18.00 -12.88
C ARG A 43 12.46 -18.67 -11.50
N HIS A 44 12.33 -17.88 -10.44
CA HIS A 44 12.16 -18.31 -9.05
C HIS A 44 10.73 -18.06 -8.51
N GLY A 45 9.74 -17.84 -9.38
CA GLY A 45 8.34 -17.60 -8.96
C GLY A 45 8.08 -16.22 -8.34
N GLN A 46 9.04 -15.29 -8.43
CA GLN A 46 8.92 -13.94 -7.91
C GLN A 46 8.60 -12.94 -9.03
N ARG A 47 7.65 -12.03 -8.81
CA ARG A 47 7.41 -10.92 -9.76
C ARG A 47 8.63 -10.02 -9.82
N GLU A 48 8.94 -9.51 -11.01
CA GLU A 48 9.98 -8.50 -11.19
C GLU A 48 9.71 -7.26 -10.33
N LEU A 49 10.74 -6.50 -10.01
CA LEU A 49 10.70 -5.32 -9.16
C LEU A 49 11.04 -4.07 -9.96
N ALA A 50 10.40 -2.95 -9.62
CA ALA A 50 10.66 -1.64 -10.19
C ALA A 50 10.98 -0.61 -9.10
N PHE A 51 12.06 0.15 -9.32
CA PHE A 51 12.47 1.25 -8.46
C PHE A 51 12.46 2.54 -9.26
N HIS A 52 12.10 3.63 -8.58
CA HIS A 52 12.20 4.97 -9.13
C HIS A 52 13.04 5.81 -8.17
N PHE A 53 14.01 6.55 -8.70
CA PHE A 53 14.75 7.53 -7.92
C PHE A 53 15.06 8.75 -8.76
N ALA A 54 15.07 9.91 -8.11
CA ALA A 54 15.62 11.12 -8.70
C ALA A 54 17.11 11.19 -8.33
N PRO A 55 18.03 11.39 -9.29
CA PRO A 55 19.42 11.70 -8.98
C PRO A 55 19.50 13.07 -8.29
N GLU A 56 20.41 13.23 -7.35
CA GLU A 56 20.65 14.51 -6.68
C GLU A 56 21.43 15.48 -7.59
N PRO A 57 21.34 16.81 -7.37
CA PRO A 57 22.14 17.77 -8.10
C PRO A 57 23.64 17.44 -8.01
N GLY A 58 24.27 17.22 -9.16
CA GLY A 58 25.69 16.87 -9.27
C GLY A 58 26.00 15.38 -9.24
N GLU A 59 25.01 14.51 -9.00
CA GLU A 59 25.16 13.06 -9.20
C GLU A 59 25.16 12.71 -10.69
N ASP A 60 25.90 11.66 -11.06
CA ASP A 60 25.77 11.06 -12.38
C ASP A 60 24.33 10.55 -12.54
N PRO A 61 23.56 11.05 -13.53
CA PRO A 61 22.19 10.60 -13.75
C PRO A 61 22.09 9.10 -14.09
N ASN A 62 23.21 8.47 -14.47
CA ASN A 62 23.30 7.04 -14.70
C ASN A 62 23.65 6.25 -13.42
N ALA A 63 24.12 6.89 -12.36
CA ALA A 63 24.44 6.20 -11.11
C ALA A 63 23.17 5.63 -10.47
N THR A 64 23.22 4.35 -10.15
CA THR A 64 22.13 3.66 -9.45
C THR A 64 22.53 3.46 -8.00
N PRO A 65 21.67 3.80 -7.02
CA PRO A 65 21.99 3.58 -5.62
C PRO A 65 22.28 2.11 -5.32
N ASP A 66 23.34 1.85 -4.55
CA ASP A 66 23.76 0.50 -4.19
C ASP A 66 22.66 -0.34 -3.52
N PHE A 67 21.76 0.31 -2.77
CA PHE A 67 20.65 -0.37 -2.11
C PHE A 67 19.72 -1.07 -3.09
N VAL A 68 19.59 -0.57 -4.33
CA VAL A 68 18.76 -1.18 -5.37
C VAL A 68 19.32 -2.55 -5.71
N PHE A 69 20.60 -2.63 -6.03
CA PHE A 69 21.25 -3.90 -6.36
C PHE A 69 21.33 -4.85 -5.16
N TRP A 70 21.54 -4.30 -3.95
CA TRP A 70 21.47 -5.11 -2.73
C TRP A 70 20.09 -5.76 -2.57
N LEU A 71 19.00 -4.99 -2.70
CA LEU A 71 17.65 -5.53 -2.51
C LEU A 71 17.29 -6.54 -3.59
N LEU A 72 17.69 -6.30 -4.85
CA LEU A 72 17.49 -7.24 -5.94
C LEU A 72 18.12 -8.61 -5.66
N ARG A 73 19.37 -8.63 -5.15
CA ARG A 73 20.03 -9.89 -4.75
C ARG A 73 19.32 -10.56 -3.58
N GLU A 74 18.89 -9.77 -2.59
CA GLU A 74 18.21 -10.29 -1.41
C GLU A 74 16.88 -10.95 -1.79
N VAL A 75 16.06 -10.28 -2.61
CA VAL A 75 14.78 -10.83 -3.07
C VAL A 75 14.98 -12.05 -3.97
N GLN A 76 15.99 -12.05 -4.84
CA GLN A 76 16.33 -13.23 -5.63
C GLN A 76 16.69 -14.42 -4.74
N ARG A 77 17.52 -14.22 -3.71
CA ARG A 77 17.92 -15.27 -2.78
C ARG A 77 16.71 -15.85 -2.04
N GLU A 78 15.81 -14.99 -1.56
CA GLU A 78 14.59 -15.43 -0.89
C GLU A 78 13.67 -16.21 -1.84
N ALA A 79 13.48 -15.72 -3.07
CA ALA A 79 12.69 -16.39 -4.09
C ALA A 79 13.28 -17.75 -4.49
N ALA A 80 14.60 -17.83 -4.67
CA ALA A 80 15.31 -19.09 -4.95
C ALA A 80 15.15 -20.11 -3.80
N ALA A 81 14.95 -19.64 -2.57
CA ALA A 81 14.63 -20.45 -1.41
C ALA A 81 13.11 -20.73 -1.24
N GLY A 82 12.29 -20.45 -2.27
CA GLY A 82 10.85 -20.68 -2.27
C GLY A 82 10.03 -19.64 -1.51
N ARG A 83 10.63 -18.50 -1.12
CA ARG A 83 9.94 -17.42 -0.38
C ARG A 83 9.76 -16.21 -1.28
N SER A 84 8.58 -16.10 -1.89
CA SER A 84 8.21 -14.95 -2.71
C SER A 84 7.58 -13.83 -1.87
N ILE A 85 7.77 -12.60 -2.33
CA ILE A 85 7.14 -11.38 -1.81
C ILE A 85 6.06 -10.92 -2.78
N GLY A 86 4.84 -10.77 -2.27
CA GLY A 86 3.69 -10.28 -3.02
C GLY A 86 3.34 -8.81 -2.71
N PRO A 87 2.28 -8.29 -3.36
CA PRO A 87 1.72 -6.97 -3.04
C PRO A 87 1.40 -6.79 -1.55
N GLY A 88 1.73 -5.64 -0.99
CA GLY A 88 1.59 -5.34 0.44
C GLY A 88 2.64 -5.99 1.32
N GLY A 89 3.50 -6.85 0.76
CA GLY A 89 4.66 -7.40 1.44
C GLY A 89 5.66 -6.31 1.83
N ARG A 90 6.61 -6.68 2.70
CA ARG A 90 7.67 -5.78 3.16
C ARG A 90 8.97 -6.51 3.44
N THR A 91 10.08 -5.80 3.23
CA THR A 91 11.40 -6.19 3.72
C THR A 91 11.78 -5.21 4.83
N VAL A 92 12.24 -5.73 5.97
CA VAL A 92 12.66 -4.91 7.12
C VAL A 92 14.16 -5.09 7.32
N LEU A 93 14.86 -3.97 7.44
CA LEU A 93 16.29 -3.96 7.71
C LEU A 93 16.53 -4.00 9.22
N ARG A 94 17.63 -4.63 9.62
CA ARG A 94 18.05 -4.68 11.03
C ARG A 94 18.53 -3.32 11.54
N SER A 95 19.06 -2.50 10.64
CA SER A 95 19.56 -1.17 10.91
C SER A 95 19.30 -0.26 9.71
N PRO A 96 19.22 1.06 9.92
CA PRO A 96 19.20 2.02 8.82
C PRO A 96 20.39 1.81 7.88
N GLY A 97 20.12 1.84 6.57
CA GLY A 97 21.13 1.56 5.55
C GLY A 97 21.59 2.79 4.75
N TRP A 98 22.79 2.68 4.17
CA TRP A 98 23.35 3.60 3.15
C TRP A 98 23.43 5.09 3.52
N GLY A 99 23.34 5.42 4.82
CA GLY A 99 23.27 6.81 5.28
C GLY A 99 21.98 7.54 4.89
N LEU A 100 20.98 6.82 4.39
CA LEU A 100 19.70 7.37 3.89
C LEU A 100 18.55 7.22 4.89
N GLY A 101 18.80 6.59 6.05
CA GLY A 101 17.74 6.35 7.04
C GLY A 101 16.70 5.30 6.62
N ILE A 102 16.92 4.60 5.50
CA ILE A 102 16.04 3.54 5.00
C ILE A 102 16.07 2.39 5.99
N THR A 103 14.91 1.98 6.50
CA THR A 103 14.74 0.84 7.41
C THR A 103 13.88 -0.27 6.82
N GLY A 104 13.29 -0.06 5.64
CA GLY A 104 12.52 -1.09 4.97
C GLY A 104 12.12 -0.75 3.55
N PHE A 105 11.39 -1.67 2.95
CA PHE A 105 10.86 -1.58 1.60
C PHE A 105 9.45 -2.14 1.55
N LEU A 106 8.54 -1.43 0.91
CA LEU A 106 7.17 -1.88 0.62
C LEU A 106 7.04 -2.26 -0.84
N TYR A 107 6.27 -3.32 -1.10
CA TYR A 107 6.06 -3.83 -2.45
C TYR A 107 4.62 -3.59 -2.88
N LEU A 108 4.42 -2.79 -3.91
CA LEU A 108 3.11 -2.30 -4.33
C LEU A 108 2.71 -2.89 -5.69
N ASP A 109 1.42 -3.21 -5.82
CA ASP A 109 0.84 -3.55 -7.11
C ASP A 109 0.41 -2.27 -7.84
N ALA A 110 1.33 -1.73 -8.64
CA ALA A 110 1.15 -0.47 -9.34
C ALA A 110 1.63 -0.56 -10.80
N PRO A 111 0.95 -1.36 -11.65
CA PRO A 111 1.38 -1.67 -13.02
C PRO A 111 1.50 -0.44 -13.94
N ASP A 112 0.83 0.66 -13.61
CA ASP A 112 0.84 1.93 -14.32
C ASP A 112 1.96 2.86 -13.89
N LEU A 113 2.63 2.58 -12.77
CA LEU A 113 3.73 3.41 -12.26
C LEU A 113 5.09 2.93 -12.74
N ALA A 114 5.19 1.79 -13.42
CA ALA A 114 6.45 1.24 -13.92
C ALA A 114 6.27 0.65 -15.33
N PRO A 115 7.30 0.74 -16.19
CA PRO A 115 7.29 0.05 -17.47
C PRO A 115 7.27 -1.48 -17.24
N PRO A 116 6.65 -2.25 -18.16
CA PRO A 116 6.66 -3.70 -18.04
C PRO A 116 8.09 -4.23 -18.14
N ALA A 117 8.33 -5.37 -17.49
CA ALA A 117 9.56 -6.13 -17.65
C ALA A 117 9.67 -6.68 -19.08
N ALA A 118 10.84 -7.21 -19.47
CA ALA A 118 11.09 -7.70 -20.84
C ALA A 118 10.14 -8.83 -21.27
N ASP A 119 9.57 -9.56 -20.31
CA ASP A 119 8.57 -10.61 -20.55
C ASP A 119 7.13 -10.07 -20.73
N GLY A 120 6.94 -8.75 -20.66
CA GLY A 120 5.66 -8.06 -20.81
C GLY A 120 4.83 -7.95 -19.53
N TRP A 121 5.31 -8.46 -18.39
CA TRP A 121 4.54 -8.43 -17.16
C TRP A 121 4.85 -7.21 -16.29
N ALA A 122 3.85 -6.80 -15.51
CA ALA A 122 3.96 -5.66 -14.62
C ALA A 122 4.79 -6.00 -13.36
N PRO A 123 5.87 -5.25 -13.08
CA PRO A 123 6.67 -5.44 -11.87
C PRO A 123 5.90 -4.97 -10.63
N LEU A 124 6.38 -5.35 -9.44
CA LEU A 124 6.02 -4.72 -8.18
C LEU A 124 6.83 -3.43 -8.01
N VAL A 125 6.16 -2.34 -7.66
CA VAL A 125 6.84 -1.07 -7.36
C VAL A 125 7.37 -1.12 -5.93
N VAL A 126 8.66 -0.82 -5.77
CA VAL A 126 9.33 -0.81 -4.47
C VAL A 126 9.37 0.61 -3.93
N VAL A 127 8.79 0.81 -2.76
CA VAL A 127 8.83 2.10 -2.05
C VAL A 127 9.70 1.96 -0.79
N PRO A 128 10.87 2.61 -0.74
CA PRO A 128 11.70 2.64 0.46
C PRO A 128 11.01 3.39 1.60
N THR A 129 11.03 2.79 2.79
CA THR A 129 10.50 3.37 4.02
C THR A 129 11.63 3.76 4.97
N LEU A 130 11.48 4.91 5.61
CA LEU A 130 12.39 5.41 6.63
C LEU A 130 12.00 4.87 8.02
N TRP A 131 12.87 5.07 9.01
CA TRP A 131 12.70 4.68 10.43
C TRP A 131 11.29 4.26 10.86
N ASP A 132 10.50 5.22 11.31
CA ASP A 132 9.21 5.01 11.95
C ASP A 132 8.12 4.61 10.96
N GLU A 133 8.33 4.87 9.67
CA GLU A 133 7.41 4.49 8.61
C GLU A 133 7.31 2.98 8.48
N THR A 134 8.43 2.26 8.55
CA THR A 134 8.45 0.79 8.46
C THR A 134 7.63 0.15 9.59
N ALA A 135 7.80 0.66 10.81
CA ALA A 135 7.04 0.18 11.98
C ALA A 135 5.56 0.60 11.89
N ALA A 136 5.29 1.82 11.44
CA ALA A 136 3.93 2.32 11.24
C ALA A 136 3.17 1.55 10.15
N VAL A 137 3.83 1.09 9.09
CA VAL A 137 3.19 0.21 8.09
C VAL A 137 2.71 -1.08 8.74
N ALA A 138 3.53 -1.68 9.61
CA ALA A 138 3.17 -2.92 10.28
C ALA A 138 1.99 -2.73 11.25
N ARG A 139 1.92 -1.57 11.90
CA ARG A 139 0.92 -1.29 12.93
C ARG A 139 -0.37 -0.68 12.40
N PHE A 140 -0.27 0.25 11.46
CA PHE A 140 -1.35 1.11 10.97
C PHE A 140 -1.65 0.94 9.48
N GLY A 141 -0.90 0.09 8.78
CA GLY A 141 -1.11 -0.24 7.38
C GLY A 141 -0.36 0.65 6.39
N ALA A 142 0.00 0.07 5.25
CA ALA A 142 0.73 0.75 4.19
C ALA A 142 -0.07 1.91 3.56
N GLY A 143 -1.40 1.77 3.47
CA GLY A 143 -2.27 2.82 2.92
C GLY A 143 -2.10 4.15 3.65
N ARG A 144 -2.13 4.15 4.99
CA ARG A 144 -1.97 5.38 5.78
C ARG A 144 -0.61 6.02 5.55
N VAL A 145 0.47 5.26 5.67
CA VAL A 145 1.85 5.77 5.51
C VAL A 145 2.07 6.34 4.10
N LEU A 146 1.61 5.63 3.06
CA LEU A 146 1.75 6.11 1.69
C LEU A 146 0.89 7.34 1.40
N THR A 147 -0.30 7.44 1.99
CA THR A 147 -1.16 8.63 1.87
C THR A 147 -0.52 9.84 2.54
N MET A 148 0.08 9.67 3.72
CA MET A 148 0.85 10.73 4.38
C MET A 148 2.06 11.15 3.54
N LEU A 149 2.75 10.19 2.92
CA LEU A 149 3.85 10.48 1.99
C LEU A 149 3.38 11.22 0.73
N GLY A 150 2.23 10.83 0.18
CA GLY A 150 1.61 11.55 -0.93
C GLY A 150 1.23 12.98 -0.57
N ALA A 151 0.63 13.18 0.61
CA ALA A 151 0.30 14.51 1.12
C ALA A 151 1.55 15.39 1.32
N ALA A 152 2.61 14.84 1.91
CA ALA A 152 3.85 15.57 2.16
C ALA A 152 4.59 16.00 0.89
N THR A 153 4.37 15.30 -0.23
CA THR A 153 5.05 15.54 -1.51
C THR A 153 4.13 16.12 -2.59
N GLY A 154 2.83 16.27 -2.31
CA GLY A 154 1.84 16.72 -3.29
C GLY A 154 1.56 15.71 -4.42
N VAL A 155 1.81 14.41 -4.19
CA VAL A 155 1.66 13.35 -5.21
C VAL A 155 0.67 12.30 -4.76
N PHE A 156 -0.36 12.03 -5.57
CA PHE A 156 -1.33 10.98 -5.27
C PHE A 156 -1.03 9.66 -6.01
N PRO A 157 -1.22 8.49 -5.37
CA PRO A 157 -1.44 8.31 -3.93
C PRO A 157 -0.16 8.49 -3.10
N HIS A 158 1.01 8.38 -3.72
CA HIS A 158 2.33 8.58 -3.14
C HIS A 158 3.33 8.96 -4.26
N PRO A 159 4.49 9.55 -3.95
CA PRO A 159 5.54 9.79 -4.93
C PRO A 159 6.06 8.45 -5.45
N VAL A 160 6.29 8.36 -6.76
CA VAL A 160 6.93 7.19 -7.37
C VAL A 160 8.41 7.13 -7.02
N ALA A 161 9.11 8.27 -7.12
CA ALA A 161 10.53 8.36 -6.91
C ALA A 161 10.90 8.56 -5.43
N LEU A 162 11.95 7.87 -4.99
CA LEU A 162 12.60 8.16 -3.71
C LEU A 162 13.25 9.55 -3.77
N ASP A 163 12.81 10.44 -2.88
CA ASP A 163 13.58 11.61 -2.48
C ASP A 163 14.49 11.20 -1.31
N ARG A 164 15.81 11.27 -1.50
CA ARG A 164 16.80 10.82 -0.51
C ARG A 164 16.97 11.77 0.67
N ARG A 165 16.45 13.00 0.56
CA ARG A 165 16.57 14.06 1.56
C ARG A 165 15.28 14.27 2.34
N ARG A 166 14.20 13.57 1.99
CA ARG A 166 12.93 13.73 2.69
C ARG A 166 13.04 13.30 4.15
N PRO A 167 12.40 14.01 5.09
CA PRO A 167 12.18 13.49 6.42
C PRO A 167 11.17 12.33 6.38
N PRO A 168 11.09 11.51 7.45
CA PRO A 168 9.98 10.58 7.64
C PRO A 168 8.66 11.34 7.75
N VAL A 169 7.57 10.74 7.26
CA VAL A 169 6.25 11.39 7.20
C VAL A 169 5.49 11.35 8.53
N LEU A 170 6.00 10.59 9.50
CA LEU A 170 5.47 10.49 10.85
C LEU A 170 6.57 10.13 11.83
N GLU A 171 6.33 10.43 13.12
CA GLU A 171 7.10 9.91 14.25
C GLU A 171 6.21 8.91 15.02
N LEU A 172 6.74 7.72 15.28
CA LEU A 172 5.92 6.56 15.67
C LEU A 172 5.25 6.77 17.04
N ASN A 173 5.93 7.37 18.00
CA ASN A 173 5.39 7.50 19.36
C ASN A 173 4.27 8.54 19.39
N SER A 174 4.48 9.71 18.78
CA SER A 174 3.46 10.76 18.63
C SER A 174 2.27 10.26 17.82
N HIS A 175 2.51 9.49 16.76
CA HIS A 175 1.43 8.87 15.98
C HIS A 175 0.65 7.86 16.82
N THR A 176 1.36 7.00 17.56
CA THR A 176 0.76 6.01 18.46
C THR A 176 -0.13 6.67 19.52
N ALA A 177 0.31 7.80 20.08
CA ALA A 177 -0.43 8.52 21.10
C ALA A 177 -1.73 9.18 20.58
N THR A 178 -1.85 9.37 19.26
CA THR A 178 -2.95 10.15 18.66
C THR A 178 -3.93 9.32 17.86
N THR A 179 -3.57 8.12 17.41
CA THR A 179 -4.48 7.23 16.66
C THR A 179 -5.20 6.20 17.51
N MET A 180 -6.48 6.01 17.23
CA MET A 180 -7.32 4.95 17.78
C MET A 180 -6.85 3.55 17.38
N LEU A 181 -6.15 3.41 16.23
CA LEU A 181 -5.60 2.12 15.80
C LEU A 181 -4.60 1.55 16.81
N SER A 182 -4.00 2.39 17.66
CA SER A 182 -3.11 1.93 18.72
C SER A 182 -3.79 1.05 19.76
N GLY A 183 -5.11 1.19 19.94
CA GLY A 183 -5.92 0.39 20.86
C GLY A 183 -6.68 -0.76 20.19
N LEU A 184 -6.55 -0.92 18.86
CA LEU A 184 -7.24 -1.96 18.11
C LEU A 184 -6.25 -3.06 17.69
N GLN A 185 -6.73 -4.30 17.68
CA GLN A 185 -6.01 -5.36 16.98
C GLN A 185 -6.10 -5.09 15.48
N THR A 186 -4.95 -4.92 14.82
CA THR A 186 -4.90 -4.71 13.38
C THR A 186 -4.66 -6.03 12.66
N VAL A 187 -5.41 -6.22 11.57
CA VAL A 187 -5.32 -7.40 10.71
C VAL A 187 -5.23 -6.96 9.27
N SER A 188 -4.49 -7.70 8.45
CA SER A 188 -4.40 -7.43 7.02
C SER A 188 -4.79 -8.68 6.26
N VAL A 189 -5.72 -8.52 5.33
CA VAL A 189 -6.08 -9.55 4.35
C VAL A 189 -5.65 -9.01 2.98
N PRO A 190 -4.92 -9.79 2.17
CA PRO A 190 -4.45 -9.31 0.87
C PRO A 190 -5.58 -8.82 -0.02
N ALA A 191 -5.32 -7.72 -0.75
CA ALA A 191 -6.24 -7.12 -1.71
C ALA A 191 -7.64 -6.76 -1.15
N VAL A 192 -7.75 -6.46 0.14
CA VAL A 192 -8.94 -5.80 0.69
C VAL A 192 -8.88 -4.31 0.38
N GLU A 193 -9.92 -3.79 -0.27
CA GLU A 193 -10.08 -2.37 -0.58
C GLU A 193 -11.36 -1.86 0.11
N ALA A 194 -11.36 -0.63 0.62
CA ALA A 194 -12.56 0.00 1.15
C ALA A 194 -12.68 1.45 0.65
N ALA A 195 -13.86 1.81 0.15
CA ALA A 195 -14.20 3.18 -0.21
C ALA A 195 -15.67 3.47 0.05
N ALA A 196 -15.98 4.74 0.29
CA ALA A 196 -17.35 5.19 0.50
C ALA A 196 -17.68 6.43 -0.33
N ASN A 197 -18.97 6.62 -0.57
CA ASN A 197 -19.59 7.86 -1.04
C ASN A 197 -20.84 8.14 -0.18
N THR A 198 -21.73 9.04 -0.58
CA THR A 198 -22.94 9.34 0.22
C THR A 198 -23.96 8.19 0.27
N ALA A 199 -23.90 7.23 -0.66
CA ALA A 199 -24.89 6.16 -0.79
C ALA A 199 -24.43 4.82 -0.20
N GLU A 200 -23.14 4.49 -0.31
CA GLU A 200 -22.58 3.22 0.16
C GLU A 200 -21.17 3.35 0.74
N LEU A 201 -20.87 2.48 1.72
CA LEU A 201 -19.52 2.05 2.07
C LEU A 201 -19.32 0.65 1.49
N ARG A 202 -18.38 0.51 0.56
CA ARG A 202 -18.06 -0.75 -0.11
C ARG A 202 -16.69 -1.27 0.31
N VAL A 203 -16.68 -2.49 0.83
CA VAL A 203 -15.48 -3.30 1.05
C VAL A 203 -15.39 -4.34 -0.05
N THR A 204 -14.30 -4.34 -0.81
CA THR A 204 -14.03 -5.33 -1.86
C THR A 204 -12.90 -6.22 -1.40
N VAL A 205 -13.01 -7.53 -1.62
CA VAL A 205 -11.96 -8.51 -1.33
C VAL A 205 -11.78 -9.40 -2.54
N ALA A 206 -10.55 -9.80 -2.86
CA ALA A 206 -10.34 -10.79 -3.92
C ALA A 206 -11.08 -12.11 -3.57
N ALA A 207 -11.72 -12.76 -4.54
CA ALA A 207 -12.51 -13.97 -4.31
C ALA A 207 -11.68 -15.09 -3.64
N ALA A 208 -10.39 -15.20 -4.01
CA ALA A 208 -9.43 -16.13 -3.41
C ALA A 208 -9.11 -15.85 -1.92
N HIS A 209 -9.46 -14.67 -1.40
CA HIS A 209 -9.22 -14.24 -0.03
C HIS A 209 -10.50 -14.05 0.78
N ALA A 210 -11.67 -14.29 0.19
CA ALA A 210 -12.96 -14.12 0.86
C ALA A 210 -13.09 -15.05 2.10
N ALA A 211 -12.66 -16.30 1.99
CA ALA A 211 -12.65 -17.24 3.11
C ALA A 211 -11.69 -16.80 4.23
N ALA A 212 -10.49 -16.33 3.89
CA ALA A 212 -9.53 -15.81 4.86
C ALA A 212 -10.07 -14.57 5.60
N LEU A 213 -10.83 -13.72 4.90
CA LEU A 213 -11.53 -12.60 5.53
C LEU A 213 -12.64 -13.11 6.47
N ALA A 214 -13.44 -14.10 6.06
CA ALA A 214 -14.45 -14.70 6.93
C ALA A 214 -13.81 -15.29 8.20
N ASP A 215 -12.72 -16.02 8.08
CA ASP A 215 -11.98 -16.60 9.21
C ASP A 215 -11.48 -15.52 10.17
N THR A 216 -10.92 -14.44 9.63
CA THR A 216 -10.45 -13.27 10.39
C THR A 216 -11.59 -12.62 11.16
N LEU A 217 -12.78 -12.54 10.55
CA LEU A 217 -13.96 -11.91 11.15
C LEU A 217 -14.72 -12.84 12.11
N ARG A 218 -14.58 -14.17 12.01
CA ARG A 218 -15.43 -15.15 12.72
C ARG A 218 -15.32 -15.07 14.24
N THR A 219 -14.12 -14.83 14.75
CA THR A 219 -13.87 -14.59 16.17
C THR A 219 -13.23 -13.22 16.31
N PRO A 220 -14.03 -12.14 16.17
CA PRO A 220 -13.48 -10.83 16.40
C PRO A 220 -13.00 -10.78 17.86
N PRO A 221 -11.85 -10.14 18.13
CA PRO A 221 -11.43 -9.90 19.50
C PRO A 221 -12.59 -9.28 20.28
N PRO A 222 -12.69 -9.50 21.60
CA PRO A 222 -13.80 -9.00 22.41
C PRO A 222 -14.06 -7.49 22.27
N ASN A 223 -13.09 -6.74 21.75
CA ASN A 223 -13.08 -5.28 21.71
C ASN A 223 -12.97 -4.66 20.30
N SER A 224 -13.36 -5.36 19.22
CA SER A 224 -13.23 -4.94 17.80
C SER A 224 -11.84 -5.16 17.17
N LEU A 225 -11.79 -5.13 15.84
CA LEU A 225 -10.56 -5.20 15.04
C LEU A 225 -10.51 -4.08 14.01
N ALA A 226 -9.32 -3.77 13.51
CA ALA A 226 -9.13 -2.90 12.36
C ALA A 226 -8.58 -3.70 11.18
N LEU A 227 -9.37 -3.81 10.12
CA LEU A 227 -8.97 -4.41 8.85
C LEU A 227 -8.21 -3.36 8.02
N LEU A 228 -6.90 -3.53 7.89
CA LEU A 228 -6.03 -2.67 7.11
C LEU A 228 -6.29 -2.89 5.62
N THR A 229 -6.55 -1.81 4.89
CA THR A 229 -6.85 -1.86 3.46
C THR A 229 -5.59 -1.79 2.61
N ALA A 230 -5.72 -2.16 1.34
CA ALA A 230 -4.67 -2.13 0.35
C ALA A 230 -4.15 -0.69 0.15
N PRO A 231 -2.83 -0.53 -0.06
CA PRO A 231 -2.21 0.77 -0.30
C PRO A 231 -2.67 1.46 -1.59
N ARG A 232 -3.41 0.76 -2.45
CA ARG A 232 -4.03 1.32 -3.64
C ARG A 232 -5.47 0.81 -3.74
N HIS A 233 -6.37 1.70 -4.15
CA HIS A 233 -7.75 1.36 -4.48
C HIS A 233 -7.92 1.39 -6.01
N ARG A 234 -8.63 0.40 -6.59
CA ARG A 234 -8.75 0.28 -8.06
C ARG A 234 -9.58 1.40 -8.68
N THR A 235 -10.71 1.74 -8.05
CA THR A 235 -11.67 2.73 -8.59
C THR A 235 -11.59 4.10 -7.94
N ALA A 236 -11.48 4.20 -6.62
CA ALA A 236 -11.36 5.48 -5.94
C ALA A 236 -10.11 6.24 -6.40
N ARG A 237 -10.25 7.54 -6.64
CA ARG A 237 -9.14 8.47 -6.95
C ARG A 237 -8.93 9.51 -5.85
N LEU A 238 -9.68 9.37 -4.76
CA LEU A 238 -9.52 10.13 -3.53
C LEU A 238 -9.25 9.14 -2.40
N ARG A 239 -8.52 9.59 -1.38
CA ARG A 239 -8.28 8.84 -0.17
C ARG A 239 -8.25 9.73 1.06
N TYR A 240 -8.78 9.24 2.17
CA TYR A 240 -8.70 9.94 3.44
C TYR A 240 -7.26 9.99 3.97
N LEU A 241 -6.87 11.17 4.44
CA LEU A 241 -5.58 11.46 5.06
C LEU A 241 -5.79 11.64 6.56
N PHE A 242 -5.00 10.90 7.35
CA PHE A 242 -5.01 11.00 8.81
C PHE A 242 -4.61 12.40 9.28
N GLN A 243 -5.42 12.98 10.16
CA GLN A 243 -5.11 14.21 10.88
C GLN A 243 -5.29 14.00 12.39
N PRO A 244 -4.23 14.14 13.20
CA PRO A 244 -4.34 14.07 14.65
C PRO A 244 -5.38 15.06 15.19
N GLY A 245 -6.36 14.56 15.95
CA GLY A 245 -7.34 15.40 16.65
C GLY A 245 -8.35 16.15 15.77
N GLY A 246 -8.38 15.88 14.45
CA GLY A 246 -9.25 16.56 13.50
C GLY A 246 -10.00 15.60 12.58
N PRO A 247 -10.95 16.11 11.77
CA PRO A 247 -11.56 15.31 10.71
C PRO A 247 -10.50 14.94 9.67
N ALA A 248 -10.61 13.77 9.05
CA ALA A 248 -9.72 13.43 7.95
C ALA A 248 -9.90 14.40 6.77
N LEU A 249 -8.78 14.76 6.15
CA LEU A 249 -8.79 15.40 4.85
C LEU A 249 -8.89 14.35 3.74
N THR A 250 -9.09 14.80 2.51
CA THR A 250 -8.93 13.95 1.33
C THR A 250 -7.79 14.46 0.48
N ILE A 251 -7.01 13.54 -0.08
CA ILE A 251 -6.05 13.82 -1.13
C ILE A 251 -6.38 13.00 -2.38
N GLY A 252 -6.04 13.52 -3.55
CA GLY A 252 -6.17 12.81 -4.81
C GLY A 252 -6.68 13.66 -5.96
N GLU A 253 -7.19 12.98 -6.98
CA GLU A 253 -7.69 13.63 -8.19
C GLU A 253 -9.12 14.12 -7.97
N ARG A 254 -9.38 15.39 -8.27
CA ARG A 254 -10.71 15.96 -8.16
C ARG A 254 -11.67 15.22 -9.10
N GLN A 255 -12.77 14.74 -8.54
CA GLN A 255 -13.84 14.09 -9.28
C GLN A 255 -15.15 14.89 -9.13
N PRO A 256 -15.97 15.02 -10.19
CA PRO A 256 -17.28 15.65 -10.10
C PRO A 256 -18.29 14.76 -9.37
N GLY A 257 -19.35 15.36 -8.81
CA GLY A 257 -20.48 14.64 -8.21
C GLY A 257 -20.20 14.12 -6.80
N ASP A 258 -20.55 12.86 -6.56
CA ASP A 258 -20.37 12.15 -5.28
C ASP A 258 -19.26 11.09 -5.41
N PRO A 259 -17.99 11.48 -5.26
CA PRO A 259 -16.87 10.60 -5.56
C PRO A 259 -16.65 9.55 -4.49
N LEU A 260 -16.14 8.38 -4.91
CA LEU A 260 -15.66 7.37 -3.99
C LEU A 260 -14.35 7.81 -3.34
N VAL A 261 -14.31 7.83 -2.01
CA VAL A 261 -13.13 8.12 -1.22
C VAL A 261 -12.67 6.84 -0.52
N ALA A 262 -11.43 6.43 -0.77
CA ALA A 262 -10.84 5.27 -0.12
C ALA A 262 -10.49 5.57 1.35
N GLY A 263 -10.74 4.61 2.23
CA GLY A 263 -10.23 4.61 3.60
C GLY A 263 -8.94 3.79 3.71
N ASN A 264 -8.16 4.00 4.76
CA ASN A 264 -6.94 3.23 5.04
C ASN A 264 -7.21 1.99 5.89
N PHE A 265 -8.33 1.94 6.61
CA PHE A 265 -8.76 0.79 7.39
C PHE A 265 -10.29 0.73 7.52
N VAL A 266 -10.80 -0.42 7.96
CA VAL A 266 -12.18 -0.60 8.44
C VAL A 266 -12.13 -1.16 9.86
N ALA A 267 -12.48 -0.34 10.85
CA ALA A 267 -12.74 -0.80 12.21
C ALA A 267 -14.08 -1.53 12.23
N TYR A 268 -14.09 -2.75 12.78
CA TYR A 268 -15.23 -3.66 12.71
C TYR A 268 -15.53 -4.26 14.08
N ALA A 269 -16.80 -4.18 14.50
CA ALA A 269 -17.31 -4.84 15.69
C ALA A 269 -18.64 -5.54 15.42
N ALA A 270 -18.86 -6.72 16.00
CA ALA A 270 -20.02 -7.58 15.77
C ALA A 270 -20.92 -7.74 17.01
N ASN A 271 -20.98 -6.72 17.86
CA ASN A 271 -21.64 -6.75 19.17
C ASN A 271 -22.63 -5.59 19.37
N ALA A 272 -23.10 -4.97 18.28
CA ALA A 272 -24.05 -3.85 18.36
C ALA A 272 -25.50 -4.32 18.24
N ASP A 273 -26.44 -3.58 18.84
CA ASP A 273 -27.86 -3.90 18.70
C ASP A 273 -28.41 -3.54 17.31
N THR A 274 -27.86 -2.48 16.70
CA THR A 274 -28.26 -1.99 15.38
C THR A 274 -27.05 -1.76 14.49
N PRO A 275 -27.17 -1.98 13.17
CA PRO A 275 -26.07 -1.77 12.25
C PRO A 275 -25.82 -0.26 12.09
N SER A 276 -24.57 0.16 12.20
CA SER A 276 -24.19 1.56 12.02
C SER A 276 -22.83 1.68 11.37
N MET A 277 -22.61 2.83 10.74
CA MET A 277 -21.31 3.18 10.17
C MET A 277 -20.97 4.63 10.43
N ALA A 278 -19.68 4.92 10.50
CA ALA A 278 -19.15 6.26 10.62
C ALA A 278 -17.79 6.37 9.94
N MET A 279 -17.40 7.58 9.56
CA MET A 279 -16.00 7.86 9.29
C MET A 279 -15.23 7.86 10.62
N LEU A 280 -14.10 7.18 10.66
CA LEU A 280 -13.22 7.12 11.84
C LEU A 280 -11.81 7.41 11.40
N GLU A 281 -11.24 8.53 11.85
CA GLU A 281 -9.94 9.00 11.38
C GLU A 281 -9.90 9.02 9.83
N ASP A 282 -8.94 8.33 9.23
CA ASP A 282 -8.77 8.14 7.79
C ASP A 282 -9.32 6.79 7.28
N GLY A 283 -10.25 6.20 8.01
CA GLY A 283 -10.92 4.94 7.68
C GLY A 283 -12.40 4.98 8.01
N PHE A 284 -12.97 3.80 8.18
CA PHE A 284 -14.39 3.61 8.44
C PHE A 284 -14.60 2.79 9.70
N GLY A 285 -15.64 3.10 10.46
CA GLY A 285 -16.17 2.26 11.52
C GLY A 285 -17.44 1.56 11.06
N VAL A 286 -17.54 0.26 11.33
CA VAL A 286 -18.72 -0.56 11.07
C VAL A 286 -19.06 -1.34 12.33
N LEU A 287 -20.24 -1.08 12.88
CA LEU A 287 -20.81 -1.85 13.98
C LEU A 287 -21.94 -2.70 13.41
N MET A 288 -21.93 -4.00 13.74
CA MET A 288 -22.82 -4.99 13.16
C MET A 288 -23.54 -5.79 14.26
N PRO A 289 -24.85 -6.06 14.10
CA PRO A 289 -25.53 -7.02 14.95
C PRO A 289 -25.05 -8.46 14.72
N PRO A 290 -25.10 -9.33 15.74
CA PRO A 290 -24.67 -10.73 15.62
C PRO A 290 -25.33 -11.50 14.47
N ALA A 291 -26.61 -11.25 14.21
CA ALA A 291 -27.34 -11.89 13.10
C ALA A 291 -26.80 -11.47 11.73
N GLU A 292 -26.53 -10.17 11.55
CA GLU A 292 -25.97 -9.64 10.31
C GLU A 292 -24.50 -10.02 10.13
N HIS A 293 -23.74 -10.11 11.23
CA HIS A 293 -22.39 -10.64 11.23
C HIS A 293 -22.36 -12.10 10.72
N THR A 294 -23.24 -12.96 11.24
CA THR A 294 -23.36 -14.35 10.78
C THR A 294 -23.70 -14.42 9.29
N ARG A 295 -24.60 -13.54 8.82
CA ARG A 295 -24.95 -13.45 7.40
C ARG A 295 -23.77 -12.99 6.53
N LEU A 296 -22.98 -12.04 6.99
CA LEU A 296 -21.75 -11.60 6.32
C LEU A 296 -20.76 -12.76 6.16
N LEU A 297 -20.51 -13.53 7.22
CA LEU A 297 -19.61 -14.69 7.16
C LEU A 297 -20.08 -15.70 6.12
N SER A 298 -21.38 -16.06 6.14
CA SER A 298 -21.95 -16.99 5.16
C SER A 298 -21.84 -16.49 3.71
N CYS A 299 -22.04 -15.18 3.48
CA CYS A 299 -21.83 -14.58 2.17
C CYS A 299 -20.37 -14.68 1.71
N LEU A 300 -19.41 -14.35 2.58
CA LEU A 300 -17.97 -14.45 2.25
C LEU A 300 -17.53 -15.89 1.94
N GLU A 301 -17.96 -16.86 2.76
CA GLU A 301 -17.68 -18.28 2.56
C GLU A 301 -18.28 -18.81 1.25
N SER A 302 -19.44 -18.29 0.86
CA SER A 302 -20.11 -18.63 -0.40
C SER A 302 -19.69 -17.74 -1.58
N GLN A 303 -18.72 -16.85 -1.40
CA GLN A 303 -18.28 -15.86 -2.39
C GLN A 303 -19.44 -15.00 -2.97
N ARG A 304 -20.44 -14.68 -2.15
CA ARG A 304 -21.58 -13.82 -2.50
C ARG A 304 -21.43 -12.42 -1.93
N GLU A 305 -22.05 -11.45 -2.59
CA GLU A 305 -22.13 -10.09 -2.07
C GLU A 305 -23.03 -10.04 -0.82
N PHE A 306 -22.55 -9.35 0.22
CA PHE A 306 -23.32 -9.01 1.41
C PHE A 306 -23.73 -7.53 1.36
N ARG A 307 -24.97 -7.24 1.78
CA ARG A 307 -25.53 -5.88 1.84
C ARG A 307 -26.30 -5.69 3.12
N CYS A 308 -25.98 -4.65 3.90
CA CYS A 308 -26.70 -4.29 5.12
C CYS A 308 -27.03 -2.79 5.10
N ARG A 309 -28.30 -2.43 5.26
CA ARG A 309 -28.71 -1.03 5.34
C ARG A 309 -28.44 -0.49 6.74
N THR A 310 -27.76 0.64 6.84
CA THR A 310 -27.60 1.40 8.09
C THR A 310 -28.39 2.71 8.02
N PRO A 311 -28.54 3.45 9.13
CA PRO A 311 -29.13 4.78 9.10
C PRO A 311 -28.39 5.76 8.18
N GLN A 312 -27.08 5.59 8.01
CA GLN A 312 -26.23 6.48 7.22
C GLN A 312 -26.21 6.13 5.74
N ALA A 313 -25.97 4.86 5.40
CA ALA A 313 -25.78 4.41 4.02
C ALA A 313 -25.99 2.89 3.89
N GLU A 314 -25.70 2.34 2.72
CA GLU A 314 -25.59 0.88 2.54
C GLU A 314 -24.16 0.39 2.82
N PHE A 315 -24.01 -0.63 3.66
CA PHE A 315 -22.74 -1.34 3.84
C PHE A 315 -22.69 -2.55 2.91
N VAL A 316 -21.70 -2.60 2.02
CA VAL A 316 -21.54 -3.66 1.02
C VAL A 316 -20.20 -4.36 1.20
N VAL A 317 -20.20 -5.69 1.23
CA VAL A 317 -18.97 -6.50 1.16
C VAL A 317 -19.05 -7.41 -0.06
N ALA A 318 -18.13 -7.25 -1.00
CA ALA A 318 -18.16 -7.91 -2.31
C ALA A 318 -16.86 -8.69 -2.59
N PRO A 319 -16.94 -10.04 -2.66
CA PRO A 319 -15.89 -10.86 -3.27
C PRO A 319 -15.78 -10.56 -4.77
N ARG A 320 -14.58 -10.31 -5.29
CA ARG A 320 -14.33 -10.00 -6.71
C ARG A 320 -13.12 -10.70 -7.30
#